data_AF-A0A0Q9LXM8-F1
#
_entry.id   AF-A0A0Q9LXM8-F1
#
_cell.length_a   1.000
_cell.length_b   1.000
_cell.length_c   1.000
_cell.angle_alpha   90.00
_cell.angle_beta   90.00
_cell.angle_gamma   90.00
#
_symmetry.space_group_name_H-M   'P 1'
#
loop_
_entity.id
_entity.type
_entity.pdbx_description
1 polymer ?
#
loop_
_entity_poly.entity_id
_entity_poly.type
_entity_poly.pdbx_seq_one_letter_code
_entity_poly.pdbx_strand_id
1 'polypeptide(L)'
;MPLPRPAPGTGRWWFVGIIGCTIGVGLAVWLGLANSLGAITATDTGYKVLDDRSVRVEFDVHRPAGEAVTCRIQALDATFGVVGVTDVDVPASDEGSVHKVVVVRTASRAVTGVVDSCTAH
;
A
#
# COMPACT_ATOMS: atom_id res chain seq x y z
N MET A 1 -2.26 51.31 -23.23
CA MET A 1 -2.93 50.09 -23.70
C MET A 1 -4.12 49.80 -22.78
N PRO A 2 -5.36 49.82 -23.27
CA PRO A 2 -6.53 49.51 -22.45
C PRO A 2 -6.62 48.00 -22.23
N LEU A 3 -6.81 47.57 -20.98
CA LEU A 3 -7.08 46.17 -20.64
C LEU A 3 -8.49 45.77 -21.15
N PRO A 4 -8.68 44.57 -21.72
CA PRO A 4 -10.01 44.08 -22.09
C PRO A 4 -10.89 43.98 -20.84
N ARG A 5 -12.07 44.62 -20.86
CA ARG A 5 -13.08 44.46 -19.81
C ARG A 5 -13.91 43.21 -20.10
N PRO A 6 -14.09 42.29 -19.14
CA PRO A 6 -14.94 41.12 -19.34
C PRO A 6 -16.40 41.56 -19.55
N ALA A 7 -17.08 40.99 -20.55
CA ALA A 7 -18.44 41.34 -20.93
C ALA A 7 -19.48 40.99 -19.83
N PRO A 8 -20.58 41.77 -19.70
CA PRO A 8 -21.64 41.51 -18.73
C PRO A 8 -22.39 40.22 -19.12
N GLY A 9 -22.14 39.15 -18.36
CA GLY A 9 -22.60 37.78 -18.62
C GLY A 9 -21.57 36.72 -18.20
N THR A 10 -20.29 37.10 -18.21
CA THR A 10 -19.15 36.25 -17.86
C THR A 10 -19.08 35.91 -16.37
N GLY A 11 -19.63 36.76 -15.48
CA GLY A 11 -19.62 36.53 -14.04
C GLY A 11 -20.32 35.23 -13.65
N ARG A 12 -21.49 34.93 -14.23
CA ARG A 12 -22.25 33.71 -13.92
C ARG A 12 -21.51 32.45 -14.36
N TRP A 13 -20.79 32.50 -15.48
CA TRP A 13 -19.96 31.39 -15.96
C TRP A 13 -18.69 31.20 -15.13
N TRP A 14 -18.11 32.30 -14.63
CA TRP A 14 -17.00 32.26 -13.68
C TRP A 14 -17.41 31.60 -12.35
N PHE A 15 -18.61 31.91 -11.83
CA PHE A 15 -19.15 31.23 -10.65
C PHE A 15 -19.35 29.73 -10.86
N VAL A 16 -19.90 29.33 -12.01
CA VAL A 16 -20.03 27.90 -12.37
C VAL A 16 -18.66 27.22 -12.46
N GLY A 17 -17.67 27.89 -13.05
CA GLY A 17 -16.29 27.39 -13.13
C GLY A 17 -15.66 27.22 -11.74
N ILE A 18 -15.80 28.22 -10.86
CA ILE A 18 -15.29 28.16 -9.48
C ILE A 18 -15.95 27.02 -8.71
N ILE A 19 -17.28 26.87 -8.79
CA ILE A 19 -18.02 25.80 -8.11
C ILE A 19 -17.58 24.43 -8.64
N GLY A 20 -17.43 24.29 -9.95
CA GLY A 20 -16.94 23.05 -10.55
C GLY A 20 -15.54 22.69 -10.08
N CYS A 21 -14.62 23.67 -10.06
CA CYS A 21 -13.25 23.46 -9.57
C CYS A 21 -13.22 23.10 -8.08
N THR A 22 -13.99 23.77 -7.22
CA THR A 22 -13.98 23.47 -5.78
C THR A 22 -14.55 22.09 -5.49
N ILE A 23 -15.62 21.68 -6.18
CA ILE A 23 -16.16 20.32 -6.08
C ILE A 23 -15.12 19.30 -6.58
N GLY A 24 -14.49 19.56 -7.73
CA GLY A 24 -13.48 18.68 -8.30
C GLY A 24 -12.28 18.47 -7.38
N VAL A 25 -11.75 19.55 -6.79
CA VAL A 25 -10.66 19.47 -5.81
C VAL A 25 -11.11 18.75 -4.55
N GLY A 26 -12.31 19.04 -4.04
CA GLY A 26 -12.87 18.36 -2.87
C GLY A 26 -12.99 16.85 -3.07
N LEU A 27 -13.48 16.40 -4.23
CA LEU A 27 -13.56 14.98 -4.58
C LEU A 27 -12.20 14.34 -4.72
N ALA A 28 -11.24 15.00 -5.39
CA ALA A 28 -9.88 14.49 -5.55
C ALA A 28 -9.18 14.32 -4.19
N VAL A 29 -9.32 15.29 -3.30
CA VAL A 29 -8.79 15.23 -1.92
C VAL A 29 -9.47 14.11 -1.14
N TRP A 30 -10.79 14.00 -1.20
CA TRP A 30 -11.53 12.92 -0.52
C TRP A 30 -11.10 11.53 -0.99
N LEU A 31 -11.01 11.31 -2.30
CA LEU A 31 -10.57 10.03 -2.87
C LEU A 31 -9.11 9.72 -2.50
N GLY A 32 -8.24 10.73 -2.48
CA GLY A 32 -6.86 10.56 -2.02
C GLY A 32 -6.79 10.14 -0.55
N LEU A 33 -7.51 10.85 0.34
CA LEU A 33 -7.54 10.52 1.76
C LEU A 33 -8.20 9.17 2.03
N ALA A 34 -9.29 8.83 1.34
CA ALA A 34 -9.97 7.55 1.49
C ALA A 34 -9.07 6.36 1.12
N ASN A 35 -8.17 6.54 0.15
CA ASN A 35 -7.17 5.52 -0.20
C ASN A 35 -5.99 5.48 0.77
N SER A 36 -5.60 6.63 1.36
CA SER A 36 -4.41 6.70 2.23
C SER A 36 -4.68 6.37 3.71
N LEU A 37 -5.86 6.71 4.25
CA LEU A 37 -6.17 6.62 5.70
C LEU A 37 -6.37 5.18 6.22
N GLY A 38 -6.29 4.16 5.36
CA GLY A 38 -6.33 2.75 5.73
C GLY A 38 -5.21 1.94 5.07
N ALA A 39 -4.16 2.60 4.58
CA ALA A 39 -3.09 1.94 3.86
C ALA A 39 -2.24 1.08 4.81
N ILE A 40 -2.56 -0.21 4.88
CA ILE A 40 -1.69 -1.21 5.50
C ILE A 40 -0.43 -1.26 4.66
N THR A 41 0.69 -0.86 5.26
CA THR A 41 1.98 -0.84 4.57
C THR A 41 2.88 -1.87 5.19
N ALA A 42 3.44 -2.76 4.38
CA ALA A 42 4.49 -3.67 4.80
C ALA A 42 5.83 -3.21 4.24
N THR A 43 6.86 -3.24 5.08
CA THR A 43 8.23 -2.94 4.69
C THR A 43 9.08 -4.17 4.91
N ASP A 44 9.73 -4.67 3.86
CA ASP A 44 10.68 -5.77 3.98
C ASP A 44 11.98 -5.28 4.63
N THR A 45 12.29 -5.78 5.83
CA THR A 45 13.48 -5.40 6.59
C THR A 45 14.69 -6.24 6.17
N GLY A 46 14.46 -7.49 5.77
CA GLY A 46 15.52 -8.37 5.32
C GLY A 46 15.06 -9.76 4.90
N TYR A 47 15.97 -10.52 4.29
CA TYR A 47 15.76 -11.92 3.97
C TYR A 47 17.05 -12.72 4.15
N LYS A 48 16.91 -14.01 4.43
CA LYS A 48 18.02 -14.95 4.52
C LYS A 48 17.61 -16.30 3.93
N VAL A 49 18.29 -16.70 2.85
CA VAL A 49 18.13 -18.04 2.28
C VAL A 49 18.75 -19.05 3.25
N LEU A 50 17.95 -20.00 3.74
CA LEU A 50 18.40 -21.03 4.67
C LEU A 50 18.84 -22.28 3.91
N ASP A 51 18.03 -22.71 2.94
CA ASP A 51 18.29 -23.88 2.10
C ASP A 51 17.61 -23.74 0.72
N ASP A 52 17.75 -24.75 -0.16
CA ASP A 52 17.17 -24.74 -1.51
C ASP A 52 15.64 -24.80 -1.56
N ARG A 53 14.98 -25.01 -0.41
CA ARG A 53 13.53 -25.11 -0.25
C ARG A 53 12.99 -24.24 0.90
N SER A 54 13.80 -23.33 1.45
CA SER A 54 13.35 -22.42 2.49
C SER A 54 14.12 -21.11 2.54
N VAL A 55 13.36 -20.03 2.71
CA VAL A 55 13.87 -18.67 2.88
C VAL A 55 13.21 -18.05 4.11
N ARG A 56 14.02 -17.40 4.94
CA ARG A 56 13.53 -16.56 6.04
C ARG A 56 13.30 -15.15 5.51
N VAL A 57 12.15 -14.58 5.82
CA VAL A 57 11.78 -13.20 5.48
C VAL A 57 11.45 -12.47 6.77
N GLU A 58 11.99 -11.26 6.88
CA GLU A 58 11.82 -10.35 8.02
C GLU A 58 11.16 -9.08 7.49
N PHE A 59 10.02 -8.72 8.06
CA PHE A 59 9.21 -7.61 7.58
C PHE A 59 8.51 -6.87 8.73
N ASP A 60 8.31 -5.57 8.53
CA ASP A 60 7.62 -4.67 9.44
C ASP A 60 6.25 -4.30 8.87
N VAL A 61 5.18 -4.62 9.59
CA VAL A 61 3.81 -4.29 9.18
C VAL A 61 3.33 -3.07 9.93
N HIS A 62 3.02 -2.01 9.20
CA HIS A 62 2.41 -0.79 9.71
C HIS A 62 0.90 -0.82 9.44
N ARG A 63 0.11 -0.78 10.52
CA ARG A 63 -1.36 -0.83 10.47
C ARG A 63 -1.99 0.03 11.58
N PRO A 64 -3.27 0.42 11.46
CA PRO A 64 -3.99 1.07 12.55
C PRO A 64 -4.05 0.15 13.78
N ALA A 65 -3.97 0.74 14.98
CA ALA A 65 -4.08 -0.01 16.23
C ALA A 65 -5.44 -0.74 16.30
N GLY A 66 -5.42 -2.00 16.72
CA GLY A 66 -6.62 -2.83 16.86
C GLY A 66 -7.08 -3.58 15.60
N GLU A 67 -6.41 -3.43 14.46
CA GLU A 67 -6.77 -4.15 13.22
C GLU A 67 -5.99 -5.47 13.10
N ALA A 68 -6.69 -6.57 12.80
CA ALA A 68 -6.08 -7.83 12.41
C ALA A 68 -5.81 -7.83 10.90
N VAL A 69 -4.65 -8.32 10.47
CA VAL A 69 -4.27 -8.34 9.06
C VAL A 69 -3.64 -9.66 8.67
N THR A 70 -3.91 -10.10 7.45
CA THR A 70 -3.23 -11.24 6.83
C THR A 70 -2.29 -10.72 5.76
N CYS A 71 -1.01 -11.04 5.90
CA CYS A 71 0.03 -10.66 4.94
C CYS A 71 0.45 -11.88 4.10
N ARG A 72 0.45 -11.72 2.78
CA ARG A 72 0.93 -12.71 1.83
C ARG A 72 2.40 -12.45 1.52
N ILE A 73 3.25 -13.41 1.88
CA ILE A 73 4.68 -13.37 1.56
C ILE A 73 4.94 -14.31 0.39
N GLN A 74 5.75 -13.82 -0.56
CA GLN A 74 6.18 -14.57 -1.72
C GLN A 74 7.70 -14.73 -1.70
N ALA A 75 8.17 -15.91 -2.07
CA ALA A 75 9.58 -16.18 -2.32
C ALA A 75 9.80 -16.24 -3.83
N LEU A 76 10.84 -15.57 -4.30
CA LEU A 76 11.16 -15.46 -5.73
C LEU A 76 12.51 -16.09 -6.06
N ASP A 77 12.61 -16.66 -7.25
CA ASP A 77 13.88 -17.15 -7.82
C ASP A 77 14.67 -16.05 -8.56
N ALA A 78 15.83 -16.42 -9.12
CA ALA A 78 16.70 -15.50 -9.85
C ALA A 78 16.07 -14.90 -11.13
N THR A 79 14.98 -15.49 -11.61
CA THR A 79 14.19 -15.01 -12.75
C THR A 79 12.94 -14.25 -12.31
N PHE A 80 12.80 -13.96 -11.02
CA PHE A 80 11.61 -13.36 -10.40
C PHE A 80 10.34 -14.23 -10.53
N GLY A 81 10.52 -15.54 -10.73
CA GLY A 81 9.44 -16.51 -10.66
C GLY A 81 9.04 -16.76 -9.21
N VAL A 82 7.74 -16.84 -8.93
CA VAL A 82 7.23 -17.17 -7.59
C VAL A 82 7.41 -18.66 -7.33
N VAL A 83 8.20 -18.98 -6.32
CA VAL A 83 8.58 -20.37 -5.98
C VAL A 83 8.05 -20.81 -4.63
N GLY A 84 7.44 -19.92 -3.87
CA GLY A 84 6.76 -20.24 -2.62
C GLY A 84 5.87 -19.08 -2.19
N VAL A 85 4.75 -19.42 -1.54
CA VAL A 85 3.81 -18.45 -0.98
C VAL A 85 3.41 -18.90 0.42
N THR A 86 3.25 -17.95 1.33
CA THR A 86 2.76 -18.22 2.68
C THR A 86 1.96 -17.02 3.16
N ASP A 87 0.74 -17.27 3.62
CA ASP A 87 -0.09 -16.28 4.28
C ASP A 87 0.22 -16.31 5.79
N VAL A 88 0.42 -15.12 6.36
CA VAL A 88 0.78 -14.94 7.76
C VAL A 88 -0.25 -14.07 8.43
N ASP A 89 -0.83 -14.62 9.48
CA ASP A 89 -1.81 -13.92 10.28
C ASP A 89 -1.11 -13.06 11.34
N VAL A 90 -1.43 -11.77 11.34
CA VAL A 90 -0.93 -10.80 12.32
C VAL A 90 -2.14 -10.32 13.14
N PRO A 91 -2.29 -10.81 14.39
CA PRO A 91 -3.45 -10.47 15.20
C PRO A 91 -3.48 -8.97 15.54
N ALA A 92 -4.66 -8.47 15.88
CA ALA A 92 -4.84 -7.10 16.37
C ALA A 92 -3.90 -6.81 17.55
N SER A 93 -3.17 -5.71 17.48
CA SER A 93 -2.33 -5.20 18.57
C SER A 93 -2.54 -3.71 18.75
N ASP A 94 -2.26 -3.21 19.95
CA ASP A 94 -2.24 -1.77 20.23
C ASP A 94 -1.04 -1.07 19.57
N GLU A 95 -0.02 -1.84 19.16
CA GLU A 95 1.14 -1.36 18.43
C GLU A 95 0.81 -1.16 16.95
N GLY A 96 1.03 0.05 16.44
CA GLY A 96 0.79 0.40 15.03
C GLY A 96 1.86 -0.10 14.06
N SER A 97 2.99 -0.60 14.56
CA SER A 97 4.04 -1.24 13.77
C SER A 97 4.51 -2.51 14.47
N VAL A 98 4.56 -3.63 13.76
CA VAL A 98 4.95 -4.92 14.33
C VAL A 98 5.96 -5.60 13.41
N HIS A 99 7.08 -6.01 13.99
CA HIS A 99 8.10 -6.79 13.33
C HIS A 99 7.75 -8.28 13.33
N LYS A 100 7.85 -8.96 12.18
CA LYS A 100 7.60 -10.39 12.03
C LYS A 100 8.72 -11.08 11.25
N VAL A 101 9.02 -12.30 11.68
CA VAL A 101 10.01 -13.19 11.06
C VAL A 101 9.32 -14.50 10.71
N VAL A 102 9.35 -14.86 9.42
CA VAL A 102 8.64 -16.04 8.92
C VAL A 102 9.55 -16.83 7.99
N VAL A 103 9.41 -18.15 8.03
CA VAL A 103 10.10 -19.06 7.12
C VAL A 103 9.12 -19.53 6.07
N VAL A 104 9.39 -19.18 4.81
CA VAL A 104 8.60 -19.57 3.65
C VAL A 104 9.20 -20.85 3.07
N ARG A 105 8.35 -21.86 2.83
CA ARG A 105 8.75 -23.08 2.13
C ARG A 105 8.64 -22.86 0.62
N THR A 106 9.65 -23.28 -0.11
CA THR A 106 9.77 -23.05 -1.56
C THR A 106 9.92 -24.36 -2.31
N ALA A 107 9.36 -24.43 -3.52
CA ALA A 107 9.46 -25.59 -4.40
C ALA A 107 10.87 -25.70 -5.02
N SER A 108 11.51 -24.57 -5.23
CA SER A 108 12.88 -24.43 -5.75
C SER A 108 13.63 -23.32 -5.00
N ARG A 109 14.92 -23.17 -5.30
CA ARG A 109 15.79 -22.24 -4.59
C ARG A 109 15.35 -20.79 -4.81
N ALA A 110 14.88 -20.15 -3.74
CA ALA A 110 14.62 -18.73 -3.72
C ALA A 110 15.91 -17.93 -3.53
N VAL A 111 15.96 -16.75 -4.13
CA VAL A 111 17.04 -15.76 -3.94
C VAL A 111 16.57 -14.56 -3.14
N THR A 112 15.27 -14.36 -3.01
CA THR A 112 14.67 -13.28 -2.23
C THR A 112 13.28 -13.68 -1.74
N GLY A 113 12.76 -12.94 -0.77
CA GLY A 113 11.37 -13.02 -0.36
C GLY A 113 10.86 -11.61 -0.05
N VAL A 114 9.61 -11.36 -0.43
CA VAL A 114 8.98 -10.04 -0.35
C VAL A 114 7.54 -10.19 0.14
N VAL A 115 7.02 -9.14 0.77
CA VAL A 115 5.58 -9.04 1.04
C VAL A 115 4.86 -8.54 -0.21
N ASP A 116 3.90 -9.33 -0.70
CA ASP A 116 3.11 -8.99 -1.90
C ASP A 116 1.92 -8.11 -1.56
N SER A 117 1.17 -8.49 -0.53
CA SER A 117 -0.04 -7.78 -0.12
C SER A 117 -0.36 -8.06 1.33
N CYS A 118 -0.95 -7.08 2.02
CA CYS A 118 -1.54 -7.24 3.33
C CYS A 118 -2.97 -6.73 3.30
N THR A 119 -3.90 -7.52 3.82
CA THR A 119 -5.32 -7.18 3.86
C THR A 119 -5.86 -7.35 5.28
N ALA A 120 -6.63 -6.38 5.75
CA ALA A 120 -7.39 -6.51 6.99
C ALA A 120 -8.54 -7.52 6.84
N HIS A 121 -8.92 -8.17 7.93
CA HIS A 121 -10.04 -9.12 7.99
C HIS A 121 -10.82 -9.00 9.29
#